data_AF-A0A9W3ARN0-F1
#
_entry.id   AF-A0A9W3ARN0-F1
#
_cell.length_a   1.000
_cell.length_b   1.000
_cell.length_c   1.000
_cell.angle_alpha   90.00
_cell.angle_beta   90.00
_cell.angle_gamma   90.00
#
_symmetry.space_group_name_H-M   'P 1'
#
loop_
_entity.id
_entity.type
_entity.pdbx_description
1 polymer ?
#
loop_
_entity_poly.entity_id
_entity_poly.type
_entity_poly.pdbx_seq_one_letter_code
_entity_poly.pdbx_strand_id
1 'polypeptide(L)'
;MSANGGDSETQMQKFELYIKASAIDKETKGSCPICQQFFMMTCLLGENQDDIDFKVFTVQADCPPKNFAAGWSKKYPVVMVISGRNKSGQDISGMMYDTFEELELFFESINRDCPELKRKNAPNQAAMQVVENVYKHFNHFISGQSDKGLLGELKKLNEFLEGQDTKFLVDNVLSFSDCHLLPRLQHIRVAGKAYRDFDIPKEFIYIWRYLKYAYEQDAFKSTMPSDQDIIVNYEKKVSGPPKKRGAKPTLEKFTYTMDIPEDILRLIGSSSDEPPVEEVQENDSASPLPDPEPVYEPDTEQENFPEPPSEEPGLEPDYGAAEEPETGGKEVQEEEPPSPSVTSEENGELETTGEPETTGE
;
A
#
# COMPACT_ATOMS: atom_id res chain seq x y z
N MET A 1 -31.08 26.16 23.01
CA MET A 1 -30.38 25.86 21.75
C MET A 1 -29.02 26.51 21.83
N SER A 2 -27.96 25.70 21.93
CA SER A 2 -26.63 26.10 21.47
C SER A 2 -26.07 24.86 20.79
N ALA A 3 -26.21 24.85 19.46
CA ALA A 3 -25.66 23.82 18.61
C ALA A 3 -24.13 24.02 18.56
N ASN A 4 -23.39 23.22 19.33
CA ASN A 4 -21.98 22.99 19.04
C ASN A 4 -21.90 22.00 17.88
N GLY A 5 -22.11 22.51 16.66
CA GLY A 5 -21.67 21.84 15.44
C GLY A 5 -20.17 22.04 15.32
N GLY A 6 -19.38 21.21 16.01
CA GLY A 6 -17.96 21.08 15.73
C GLY A 6 -17.81 20.28 14.46
N ASP A 7 -17.83 20.93 13.31
CA ASP A 7 -17.27 20.36 12.08
C ASP A 7 -15.78 20.13 12.37
N SER A 8 -15.44 18.89 12.72
CA SER A 8 -14.06 18.44 12.65
C SER A 8 -13.71 18.40 11.17
N GLU A 9 -13.24 19.53 10.61
CA GLU A 9 -12.59 19.53 9.30
C GLU A 9 -11.56 18.39 9.33
N THR A 10 -11.85 17.35 8.56
CA THR A 10 -11.00 16.17 8.48
C THR A 10 -9.69 16.63 7.86
N GLN A 11 -8.66 16.78 8.70
CA GLN A 11 -7.38 17.34 8.27
C GLN A 11 -6.77 16.45 7.18
N MET A 12 -6.50 17.05 6.02
CA MET A 12 -5.86 16.39 4.87
C MET A 12 -4.48 15.82 5.25
N GLN A 13 -4.25 14.57 4.88
CA GLN A 13 -3.04 13.81 5.11
C GLN A 13 -2.16 13.92 3.87
N LYS A 14 -1.16 14.81 3.94
CA LYS A 14 -0.25 15.13 2.84
C LYS A 14 1.08 14.43 3.01
N PHE A 15 1.49 13.61 2.06
CA PHE A 15 2.79 12.93 2.10
C PHE A 15 3.38 12.64 0.72
N GLU A 16 4.67 12.35 0.70
CA GLU A 16 5.42 12.00 -0.49
C GLU A 16 5.97 10.58 -0.34
N LEU A 17 5.71 9.72 -1.32
CA LEU A 17 6.28 8.38 -1.41
C LEU A 17 7.45 8.37 -2.40
N TYR A 18 8.64 8.03 -1.91
CA TYR A 18 9.83 7.89 -2.71
C TYR A 18 10.10 6.41 -2.98
N ILE A 19 10.10 6.02 -4.25
CA ILE A 19 10.35 4.65 -4.72
C ILE A 19 11.64 4.59 -5.54
N LYS A 20 12.23 3.40 -5.66
CA LYS A 20 13.39 3.21 -6.55
C LYS A 20 13.00 3.47 -8.00
N ALA A 21 13.82 4.25 -8.70
CA ALA A 21 13.73 4.42 -10.15
C ALA A 21 14.18 3.15 -10.90
N SER A 22 13.78 3.05 -12.15
CA SER A 22 14.22 2.05 -13.12
C SER A 22 15.74 1.95 -13.13
N ALA A 23 16.25 0.73 -13.20
CA ALA A 23 17.69 0.51 -13.35
C ALA A 23 18.15 0.85 -14.78
N ILE A 24 17.21 0.89 -15.73
CA ILE A 24 17.44 1.05 -17.17
C ILE A 24 17.39 2.53 -17.56
N ASP A 25 16.24 3.19 -17.39
CA ASP A 25 16.04 4.57 -17.87
C ASP A 25 16.32 5.63 -16.80
N LYS A 26 16.45 5.22 -15.53
CA LYS A 26 16.74 6.09 -14.37
C LYS A 26 15.66 7.13 -14.05
N GLU A 27 14.49 7.04 -14.66
CA GLU A 27 13.38 8.00 -14.55
C GLU A 27 12.08 7.31 -14.12
N THR A 28 11.72 6.19 -14.73
CA THR A 28 10.45 5.51 -14.47
C THR A 28 10.52 4.65 -13.20
N LYS A 29 9.39 4.04 -12.82
CA LYS A 29 9.28 3.17 -11.63
C LYS A 29 10.13 1.91 -11.77
N GLY A 30 10.99 1.65 -10.79
CA GLY A 30 11.86 0.48 -10.76
C GLY A 30 11.20 -0.77 -10.17
N SER A 31 11.86 -1.91 -10.33
CA SER A 31 11.31 -3.23 -9.96
C SER A 31 11.59 -3.64 -8.51
N CYS A 32 11.38 -2.75 -7.54
CA CYS A 32 11.49 -3.14 -6.13
C CYS A 32 10.13 -3.62 -5.61
N PRO A 33 9.96 -4.92 -5.25
CA PRO A 33 8.65 -5.43 -4.83
C PRO A 33 8.06 -4.72 -3.61
N ILE A 34 8.91 -4.31 -2.67
CA ILE A 34 8.48 -3.57 -1.47
C ILE A 34 8.06 -2.14 -1.83
N CYS A 35 8.76 -1.48 -2.77
CA CYS A 35 8.31 -0.18 -3.28
C CYS A 35 6.94 -0.30 -3.95
N GLN A 36 6.73 -1.31 -4.79
CA GLN A 36 5.44 -1.54 -5.43
C GLN A 36 4.34 -1.85 -4.40
N GLN A 37 4.62 -2.67 -3.38
CA GLN A 37 3.67 -2.97 -2.31
C GLN A 37 3.11 -1.70 -1.66
N PHE A 38 3.98 -0.80 -1.21
CA PHE A 38 3.52 0.44 -0.56
C PHE A 38 2.97 1.47 -1.55
N PHE A 39 3.40 1.44 -2.82
CA PHE A 39 2.79 2.26 -3.86
C PHE A 39 1.34 1.80 -4.12
N MET A 40 1.08 0.50 -4.22
CA MET A 40 -0.28 -0.03 -4.31
C MET A 40 -1.14 0.39 -3.11
N MET A 41 -0.63 0.26 -1.88
CA MET A 41 -1.34 0.72 -0.68
C MET A 41 -1.64 2.22 -0.73
N THR A 42 -0.71 3.03 -1.25
CA THR A 42 -0.89 4.48 -1.40
C THR A 42 -2.01 4.80 -2.39
N CYS A 43 -2.03 4.13 -3.56
CA CYS A 43 -3.11 4.26 -4.54
C CYS A 43 -4.47 3.87 -3.93
N LEU A 44 -4.54 2.71 -3.28
CA LEU A 44 -5.79 2.21 -2.71
C LEU A 44 -6.32 3.12 -1.58
N LEU A 45 -5.45 3.68 -0.74
CA LEU A 45 -5.89 4.66 0.26
C LEU A 45 -6.39 5.96 -0.38
N GLY A 46 -5.68 6.49 -1.38
CA GLY A 46 -6.12 7.70 -2.07
C GLY A 46 -7.38 7.52 -2.92
N GLU A 47 -7.68 6.29 -3.35
CA GLU A 47 -8.91 5.95 -4.08
C GLU A 47 -10.14 5.82 -3.15
N ASN A 48 -9.93 5.42 -1.89
CA ASN A 48 -11.00 5.05 -0.97
C ASN A 48 -11.12 5.98 0.24
N GLN A 49 -10.29 7.02 0.33
CA GLN A 49 -10.25 7.94 1.46
C GLN A 49 -10.01 9.38 0.98
N ASP A 50 -11.00 10.25 1.15
CA ASP A 50 -11.03 11.61 0.57
C ASP A 50 -10.02 12.57 1.21
N ASP A 51 -9.47 12.22 2.38
CA ASP A 51 -8.53 13.04 3.14
C ASP A 51 -7.05 12.65 2.89
N ILE A 52 -6.76 11.95 1.80
CA ILE A 52 -5.41 11.53 1.41
C ILE A 52 -4.95 12.32 0.18
N ASP A 53 -3.84 13.07 0.31
CA ASP A 53 -3.18 13.79 -0.79
C ASP A 53 -1.71 13.37 -0.84
N PHE A 54 -1.29 12.71 -1.93
CA PHE A 54 0.06 12.18 -2.04
C PHE A 54 0.73 12.48 -3.36
N LYS A 55 2.07 12.44 -3.34
CA LYS A 55 2.90 12.46 -4.54
C LYS A 55 3.86 11.28 -4.53
N VAL A 56 4.16 10.75 -5.71
CA VAL A 56 5.14 9.66 -5.85
C VAL A 56 6.33 10.13 -6.65
N PHE A 57 7.52 9.93 -6.09
CA PHE A 57 8.79 10.29 -6.71
C PHE A 57 9.63 9.04 -6.95
N THR A 58 10.19 8.93 -8.14
CA THR A 58 11.19 7.91 -8.46
C THR A 58 12.58 8.44 -8.13
N VAL A 59 13.39 7.59 -7.52
CA VAL A 59 14.72 7.96 -7.04
C VAL A 59 15.77 6.97 -7.50
N GLN A 60 16.82 7.50 -8.13
CA GLN A 60 18.01 6.73 -8.46
C GLN A 60 18.74 6.35 -7.16
N ALA A 61 18.90 5.06 -6.91
CA ALA A 61 19.43 4.57 -5.62
C ALA A 61 20.87 5.05 -5.33
N ASP A 62 21.64 5.38 -6.37
CA ASP A 62 22.99 5.94 -6.34
C ASP A 62 23.02 7.48 -6.28
N CYS A 63 21.88 8.16 -6.46
CA CYS A 63 21.74 9.60 -6.35
C CYS A 63 20.50 9.98 -5.50
N PRO A 64 20.50 9.66 -4.20
CA PRO A 64 19.37 9.97 -3.32
C PRO A 64 19.24 11.48 -3.05
N PRO A 65 18.01 11.98 -2.82
CA PRO A 65 17.76 13.35 -2.40
C PRO A 65 18.57 13.76 -1.16
N LYS A 66 19.09 14.98 -1.17
CA LYS A 66 19.93 15.50 -0.07
C LYS A 66 19.18 15.62 1.26
N ASN A 67 17.86 15.79 1.22
CA ASN A 67 17.01 15.88 2.41
C ASN A 67 16.86 14.54 3.16
N PHE A 68 17.34 13.41 2.62
CA PHE A 68 17.40 12.14 3.36
C PHE A 68 18.52 12.11 4.41
N ALA A 69 19.40 13.11 4.46
CA ALA A 69 20.70 13.02 5.16
C ALA A 69 20.65 12.72 6.67
N ALA A 70 19.55 12.99 7.36
CA ALA A 70 19.38 12.69 8.78
C ALA A 70 18.47 11.48 9.00
N GLY A 71 19.02 10.39 9.53
CA GLY A 71 18.24 9.22 9.97
C GLY A 71 17.87 8.19 8.89
N TRP A 72 18.15 8.44 7.61
CA TRP A 72 17.80 7.50 6.55
C TRP A 72 18.66 6.23 6.57
N SER A 73 17.99 5.08 6.62
CA SER A 73 18.52 3.72 6.64
C SER A 73 19.06 3.24 5.28
N LYS A 74 19.07 4.10 4.26
CA LYS A 74 19.46 3.77 2.87
C LYS A 74 18.56 2.71 2.23
N LYS A 75 17.32 2.58 2.71
CA LYS A 75 16.31 1.68 2.18
C LYS A 75 15.21 2.46 1.47
N TYR A 76 14.49 1.73 0.61
CA TYR A 76 13.31 2.22 -0.08
C TYR A 76 12.19 1.20 0.10
N PRO A 77 10.92 1.63 0.07
CA PRO A 77 10.48 3.01 -0.15
C PRO A 77 10.72 3.91 1.07
N VAL A 78 10.57 5.23 0.87
CA VAL A 78 10.61 6.23 1.95
C VAL A 78 9.31 7.03 1.87
N VAL A 79 8.68 7.28 3.00
CA VAL A 79 7.58 8.24 3.13
C VAL A 79 8.07 9.48 3.85
N MET A 80 7.80 10.64 3.28
CA MET A 80 7.97 11.94 3.93
C MET A 80 6.60 12.56 4.15
N VAL A 81 6.22 12.82 5.40
CA VAL A 81 4.93 13.45 5.71
C VAL A 81 5.09 14.97 5.60
N ILE A 82 4.33 15.60 4.71
CA ILE A 82 4.29 17.05 4.56
C ILE A 82 3.45 17.66 5.69
N SER A 83 2.23 17.13 5.87
CA SER A 83 1.32 17.56 6.94
C SER A 83 0.30 16.48 7.25
N GLY A 84 -0.01 16.23 8.52
CA GLY A 84 -1.11 15.33 8.87
C GLY A 84 -1.11 14.91 10.32
N ARG A 85 -2.19 14.26 10.75
CA ARG A 85 -2.34 13.70 12.10
C ARG A 85 -2.67 12.23 12.06
N ASN A 86 -2.03 11.42 12.90
CA ASN A 86 -2.42 10.02 13.02
C ASN A 86 -3.83 9.88 13.63
N LYS A 87 -4.36 8.65 13.63
CA LYS A 87 -5.66 8.30 14.23
C LYS A 87 -5.82 8.66 15.71
N SER A 88 -4.72 8.85 16.44
CA SER A 88 -4.73 9.30 17.85
C SER A 88 -4.72 10.84 17.99
N GLY A 89 -4.71 11.58 16.88
CA GLY A 89 -4.64 13.05 16.85
C GLY A 89 -3.23 13.63 16.98
N GLN A 90 -2.20 12.79 17.09
CA GLN A 90 -0.80 13.25 17.17
C GLN A 90 -0.35 13.80 15.82
N ASP A 91 0.27 14.97 15.84
CA ASP A 91 0.90 15.58 14.67
C ASP A 91 2.11 14.76 14.22
N ILE A 92 2.10 14.37 12.94
CA ILE A 92 3.17 13.60 12.29
C ILE A 92 3.81 14.38 11.13
N SER A 93 3.55 15.68 11.04
CA SER A 93 4.11 16.56 10.02
C SER A 93 5.64 16.60 10.09
N GLY A 94 6.31 16.49 8.95
CA GLY A 94 7.78 16.48 8.84
C GLY A 94 8.44 15.13 9.18
N MET A 95 7.69 14.12 9.58
CA MET A 95 8.24 12.80 9.91
C MET A 95 8.63 12.00 8.66
N MET A 96 9.67 11.18 8.80
CA MET A 96 10.16 10.26 7.76
C MET A 96 10.00 8.81 8.22
N TYR A 97 9.57 7.94 7.32
CA TYR A 97 9.42 6.50 7.54
C TYR A 97 10.12 5.74 6.41
N ASP A 98 11.08 4.87 6.72
CA ASP A 98 11.90 4.21 5.69
C ASP A 98 12.29 2.76 6.00
N THR A 99 11.97 2.27 7.19
CA THR A 99 11.96 0.84 7.49
C THR A 99 10.59 0.21 7.20
N PHE A 100 10.56 -1.11 7.01
CA PHE A 100 9.33 -1.80 6.65
C PHE A 100 8.28 -1.67 7.76
N GLU A 101 8.71 -1.82 9.02
CA GLU A 101 7.86 -1.73 10.21
C GLU A 101 7.31 -0.31 10.39
N GLU A 102 8.13 0.71 10.17
CA GLU A 102 7.72 2.12 10.23
C GLU A 102 6.72 2.50 9.14
N LEU A 103 6.95 2.03 7.91
CA LEU A 103 6.02 2.25 6.80
C LEU A 103 4.65 1.63 7.11
N GLU A 104 4.62 0.40 7.61
CA GLU A 104 3.36 -0.23 8.03
C GLU A 104 2.66 0.55 9.14
N LEU A 105 3.41 1.01 10.14
CA LEU A 105 2.88 1.84 11.21
C LEU A 105 2.30 3.14 10.66
N PHE A 106 2.99 3.79 9.73
CA PHE A 106 2.51 4.99 9.06
C PHE A 106 1.18 4.75 8.35
N PHE A 107 1.11 3.76 7.44
CA PHE A 107 -0.10 3.45 6.68
C PHE A 107 -1.27 3.04 7.60
N GLU A 108 -1.00 2.26 8.65
CA GLU A 108 -1.98 1.90 9.69
C GLU A 108 -2.46 3.11 10.51
N SER A 109 -1.63 4.14 10.64
CA SER A 109 -1.93 5.33 11.43
C SER A 109 -2.80 6.35 10.71
N ILE A 110 -2.78 6.36 9.38
CA ILE A 110 -3.57 7.27 8.53
C ILE A 110 -4.80 6.59 7.90
N ASN A 111 -4.86 5.27 7.90
CA ASN A 111 -5.97 4.49 7.36
C ASN A 111 -7.19 4.53 8.30
N ARG A 112 -8.25 5.21 7.86
CA ARG A 112 -9.52 5.37 8.56
C ARG A 112 -10.57 4.42 7.98
N ASP A 113 -10.67 4.36 6.66
CA ASP A 113 -11.83 3.78 5.97
C ASP A 113 -11.54 2.48 5.20
N CYS A 114 -10.28 2.00 5.19
CA CYS A 114 -9.84 0.82 4.44
C CYS A 114 -9.40 -0.34 5.36
N PRO A 115 -10.31 -1.03 6.07
CA PRO A 115 -9.94 -2.07 7.02
C PRO A 115 -9.16 -3.26 6.40
N GLU A 116 -9.33 -3.52 5.11
CA GLU A 116 -8.65 -4.59 4.34
C GLU A 116 -7.15 -4.30 4.16
N LEU A 117 -6.74 -3.02 4.22
CA LEU A 117 -5.34 -2.60 4.14
C LEU A 117 -4.63 -2.63 5.50
N LYS A 118 -5.33 -2.99 6.58
CA LYS A 118 -4.74 -3.11 7.93
C LYS A 118 -4.07 -4.47 8.08
N ARG A 119 -2.73 -4.50 8.10
CA ARG A 119 -1.93 -5.73 8.26
C ARG A 119 -2.35 -6.57 9.46
N LYS A 120 -2.70 -5.91 10.57
CA LYS A 120 -2.97 -6.57 11.86
C LYS A 120 -4.38 -7.14 11.98
N ASN A 121 -5.25 -6.98 10.98
CA ASN A 121 -6.55 -7.65 11.02
C ASN A 121 -6.36 -9.19 10.91
N ALA A 122 -7.27 -9.98 11.50
CA ALA A 122 -7.11 -11.44 11.55
C ALA A 122 -7.05 -12.11 10.16
N PRO A 123 -7.87 -11.70 9.16
CA PRO A 123 -7.79 -12.25 7.82
C PRO A 123 -6.44 -12.02 7.12
N ASN A 124 -5.87 -10.81 7.18
CA ASN A 124 -4.54 -10.55 6.62
C ASN A 124 -3.46 -11.34 7.37
N GLN A 125 -3.56 -11.50 8.70
CA GLN A 125 -2.59 -12.32 9.43
C GLN A 125 -2.60 -13.79 8.94
N ALA A 126 -3.80 -14.35 8.71
CA ALA A 126 -3.94 -15.70 8.17
C ALA A 126 -3.39 -15.81 6.73
N ALA A 127 -3.77 -14.88 5.85
CA ALA A 127 -3.25 -14.83 4.48
C ALA A 127 -1.73 -14.64 4.43
N MET A 128 -1.16 -13.78 5.28
CA MET A 128 0.28 -13.54 5.37
C MET A 128 1.07 -14.81 5.72
N GLN A 129 0.56 -15.66 6.62
CA GLN A 129 1.21 -16.94 6.95
C GLN A 129 1.35 -17.88 5.74
N VAL A 130 0.43 -17.77 4.78
CA VAL A 130 0.47 -18.56 3.53
C VAL A 130 1.46 -17.95 2.53
N VAL A 131 1.52 -16.62 2.43
CA VAL A 131 2.22 -15.94 1.33
C VAL A 131 3.65 -15.48 1.63
N GLU A 132 4.02 -15.30 2.90
CA GLU A 132 5.30 -14.68 3.30
C GLU A 132 6.54 -15.41 2.76
N ASN A 133 6.44 -16.74 2.58
CA ASN A 133 7.55 -17.59 2.18
C ASN A 133 7.68 -17.76 0.66
N VAL A 134 6.69 -17.33 -0.13
CA VAL A 134 6.67 -17.48 -1.59
C VAL A 134 7.91 -16.84 -2.23
N TYR A 135 8.22 -15.59 -1.84
CA TYR A 135 9.33 -14.86 -2.45
C TYR A 135 10.70 -15.36 -1.98
N LYS A 136 10.82 -15.82 -0.73
CA LYS A 136 12.05 -16.46 -0.23
C LYS A 136 12.39 -17.69 -1.07
N HIS A 137 11.42 -18.57 -1.30
CA HIS A 137 11.61 -19.77 -2.12
C HIS A 137 11.82 -19.44 -3.59
N PHE A 138 11.20 -18.37 -4.11
CA PHE A 138 11.53 -17.86 -5.44
C PHE A 138 12.98 -17.39 -5.54
N ASN A 139 13.52 -16.68 -4.53
CA ASN A 139 14.92 -16.26 -4.54
C ASN A 139 15.89 -17.45 -4.48
N HIS A 140 15.58 -18.49 -3.70
CA HIS A 140 16.34 -19.75 -3.72
C HIS A 140 16.30 -20.42 -5.09
N PHE A 141 15.11 -20.48 -5.70
CA PHE A 141 14.92 -21.01 -7.03
C PHE A 141 15.69 -20.18 -8.06
N ILE A 142 15.59 -18.86 -8.10
CA ILE A 142 16.27 -18.04 -9.12
C ILE A 142 17.80 -18.13 -8.99
N SER A 143 18.32 -18.35 -7.78
CA SER A 143 19.75 -18.54 -7.49
C SER A 143 20.27 -19.97 -7.72
N GLY A 144 19.50 -20.84 -8.39
CA GLY A 144 19.96 -22.15 -8.86
C GLY A 144 19.39 -23.37 -8.14
N GLN A 145 18.67 -23.23 -7.02
CA GLN A 145 18.07 -24.39 -6.32
C GLN A 145 16.87 -24.98 -7.08
N SER A 146 16.46 -26.22 -6.79
CA SER A 146 15.29 -26.82 -7.44
C SER A 146 14.00 -26.00 -7.22
N ASP A 147 13.08 -26.05 -8.18
CA ASP A 147 11.75 -25.45 -8.11
C ASP A 147 10.82 -26.06 -7.04
N LYS A 148 11.12 -27.26 -6.53
CA LYS A 148 10.31 -27.97 -5.52
C LYS A 148 9.84 -27.09 -4.35
N GLY A 149 10.73 -26.26 -3.80
CA GLY A 149 10.39 -25.37 -2.69
C GLY A 149 9.39 -24.28 -3.11
N LEU A 150 9.61 -23.68 -4.29
CA LEU A 150 8.70 -22.68 -4.85
C LEU A 150 7.33 -23.30 -5.20
N LEU A 151 7.32 -24.48 -5.83
CA LEU A 151 6.10 -25.21 -6.14
C LEU A 151 5.32 -25.59 -4.87
N GLY A 152 6.00 -25.93 -3.79
CA GLY A 152 5.37 -26.18 -2.49
C GLY A 152 4.63 -24.95 -1.95
N GLU A 153 5.26 -23.77 -2.02
CA GLU A 153 4.60 -22.52 -1.57
C GLU A 153 3.47 -22.08 -2.52
N LEU A 154 3.64 -22.23 -3.85
CA LEU A 154 2.58 -21.94 -4.82
C LEU A 154 1.40 -22.90 -4.64
N LYS A 155 1.64 -24.18 -4.32
CA LYS A 155 0.58 -25.13 -4.03
C LYS A 155 -0.24 -24.71 -2.81
N LYS A 156 0.42 -24.33 -1.70
CA LYS A 156 -0.26 -23.81 -0.50
C LYS A 156 -1.11 -22.58 -0.80
N LEU A 157 -0.56 -21.65 -1.59
CA LEU A 157 -1.30 -20.46 -2.04
C LEU A 157 -2.52 -20.84 -2.87
N ASN A 158 -2.39 -21.78 -3.81
CA ASN A 158 -3.51 -22.22 -4.63
C ASN A 158 -4.62 -22.87 -3.78
N GLU A 159 -4.26 -23.76 -2.86
CA GLU A 159 -5.22 -24.40 -1.93
C GLU A 159 -5.90 -23.37 -1.02
N PHE A 160 -5.17 -22.34 -0.58
CA PHE A 160 -5.75 -21.24 0.20
C PHE A 160 -6.78 -20.44 -0.61
N LEU A 161 -6.44 -20.07 -1.85
CA LEU A 161 -7.32 -19.33 -2.76
C LEU A 161 -8.54 -20.16 -3.22
N GLU A 162 -8.39 -21.47 -3.33
CA GLU A 162 -9.50 -22.40 -3.58
C GLU A 162 -10.53 -22.37 -2.45
N GLY A 163 -10.07 -22.28 -1.21
CA GLY A 163 -10.93 -22.18 -0.03
C GLY A 163 -11.53 -20.79 0.20
N GLN A 164 -11.29 -19.80 -0.67
CA GLN A 164 -11.89 -18.47 -0.57
C GLN A 164 -13.06 -18.31 -1.56
N ASP A 165 -14.17 -17.80 -1.05
CA ASP A 165 -15.34 -17.36 -1.85
C ASP A 165 -15.19 -15.91 -2.35
N THR A 166 -13.95 -15.41 -2.46
CA THR A 166 -13.63 -14.02 -2.79
C THR A 166 -12.65 -13.92 -3.96
N LYS A 167 -12.59 -12.74 -4.60
CA LYS A 167 -11.66 -12.49 -5.73
C LYS A 167 -10.19 -12.50 -5.32
N PHE A 168 -9.88 -12.02 -4.11
CA PHE A 168 -8.52 -11.84 -3.61
C PHE A 168 -8.27 -12.63 -2.31
N LEU A 169 -7.14 -12.41 -1.63
CA LEU A 169 -6.74 -13.22 -0.48
C LEU A 169 -7.66 -13.07 0.75
N VAL A 170 -8.32 -11.92 0.88
CA VAL A 170 -9.13 -11.58 2.05
C VAL A 170 -10.56 -11.24 1.67
N ASP A 171 -10.76 -10.45 0.61
CA ASP A 171 -12.06 -9.95 0.18
C ASP A 171 -12.12 -9.80 -1.35
N ASN A 172 -13.20 -9.22 -1.87
CA ASN A 172 -13.40 -8.87 -3.27
C ASN A 172 -12.70 -7.57 -3.68
N VAL A 173 -12.03 -6.91 -2.74
CA VAL A 173 -11.15 -5.75 -2.93
C VAL A 173 -9.72 -6.08 -2.49
N LEU A 174 -8.73 -5.34 -3.01
CA LEU A 174 -7.32 -5.58 -2.69
C LEU A 174 -7.02 -5.25 -1.22
N SER A 175 -6.41 -6.22 -0.54
CA SER A 175 -5.98 -6.13 0.86
C SER A 175 -4.47 -5.86 0.99
N PHE A 176 -4.01 -5.68 2.24
CA PHE A 176 -2.59 -5.61 2.55
C PHE A 176 -1.82 -6.84 2.04
N SER A 177 -2.37 -8.05 2.24
CA SER A 177 -1.75 -9.30 1.80
C SER A 177 -1.65 -9.39 0.27
N ASP A 178 -2.62 -8.82 -0.45
CA ASP A 178 -2.58 -8.77 -1.91
C ASP A 178 -1.48 -7.82 -2.41
N CYS A 179 -1.37 -6.63 -1.80
CA CYS A 179 -0.29 -5.68 -2.07
C CYS A 179 1.09 -6.28 -1.79
N HIS A 180 1.20 -7.18 -0.81
CA HIS A 180 2.42 -7.95 -0.57
C HIS A 180 2.67 -8.97 -1.67
N LEU A 181 1.70 -9.83 -1.98
CA LEU A 181 1.88 -10.99 -2.84
C LEU A 181 2.02 -10.62 -4.34
N LEU A 182 1.21 -9.70 -4.84
CA LEU A 182 1.09 -9.43 -6.29
C LEU A 182 2.41 -8.99 -6.95
N PRO A 183 3.19 -8.04 -6.39
CA PRO A 183 4.51 -7.71 -6.90
C PRO A 183 5.44 -8.94 -6.99
N ARG A 184 5.35 -9.85 -6.01
CA ARG A 184 6.20 -11.04 -5.93
C ARG A 184 5.79 -12.09 -6.96
N LEU A 185 4.49 -12.30 -7.19
CA LEU A 185 4.00 -13.18 -8.27
C LEU A 185 4.40 -12.65 -9.64
N GLN A 186 4.30 -11.35 -9.87
CA GLN A 186 4.72 -10.75 -11.14
C GLN A 186 6.22 -11.00 -11.41
N HIS A 187 7.05 -10.84 -10.38
CA HIS A 187 8.46 -11.17 -10.44
C HIS A 187 8.71 -12.66 -10.74
N ILE A 188 7.93 -13.58 -10.12
CA ILE A 188 8.00 -15.03 -10.40
C ILE A 188 7.71 -15.30 -11.86
N ARG A 189 6.64 -14.72 -12.43
CA ARG A 189 6.28 -14.90 -13.83
C ARG A 189 7.37 -14.42 -14.77
N VAL A 190 7.80 -13.18 -14.63
CA VAL A 190 8.72 -12.55 -15.58
C VAL A 190 10.14 -13.11 -15.46
N ALA A 191 10.74 -13.07 -14.26
CA ALA A 191 12.12 -13.52 -14.07
C ALA A 191 12.23 -15.06 -14.05
N GLY A 192 11.22 -15.77 -13.53
CA GLY A 192 11.18 -17.23 -13.62
C GLY A 192 11.19 -17.70 -15.07
N LYS A 193 10.38 -17.08 -15.94
CA LYS A 193 10.38 -17.38 -17.37
C LYS A 193 11.70 -17.03 -18.04
N ALA A 194 12.21 -15.82 -17.82
CA ALA A 194 13.42 -15.33 -18.50
C ALA A 194 14.68 -16.15 -18.18
N TYR A 195 14.90 -16.50 -16.91
CA TYR A 195 16.15 -17.14 -16.47
C TYR A 195 16.07 -18.66 -16.34
N ARG A 196 14.89 -19.19 -16.03
CA ARG A 196 14.74 -20.61 -15.69
C ARG A 196 13.76 -21.33 -16.62
N ASP A 197 13.09 -20.63 -17.54
CA ASP A 197 11.99 -21.14 -18.36
C ASP A 197 10.89 -21.78 -17.50
N PHE A 198 10.61 -21.14 -16.36
CA PHE A 198 9.58 -21.54 -15.42
C PHE A 198 8.31 -20.74 -15.67
N ASP A 199 7.18 -21.43 -15.70
CA ASP A 199 5.84 -20.86 -15.67
C ASP A 199 5.12 -21.39 -14.41
N ILE A 200 4.19 -20.60 -13.87
CA ILE A 200 3.30 -21.09 -12.80
C ILE A 200 2.51 -22.28 -13.39
N PRO A 201 2.50 -23.45 -12.74
CA PRO A 201 1.80 -24.62 -13.27
C PRO A 201 0.32 -24.32 -13.55
N LYS A 202 -0.19 -24.86 -14.66
CA LYS A 202 -1.55 -24.60 -15.14
C LYS A 202 -2.61 -25.22 -14.25
N GLU A 203 -2.26 -26.27 -13.53
CA GLU A 203 -3.11 -26.90 -12.51
C GLU A 203 -3.39 -25.98 -11.30
N PHE A 204 -2.61 -24.92 -11.09
CA PHE A 204 -2.88 -23.92 -10.05
C PHE A 204 -3.91 -22.88 -10.53
N ILE A 205 -5.11 -23.38 -10.86
CA ILE A 205 -6.20 -22.61 -11.48
C ILE A 205 -6.57 -21.38 -10.65
N TYR A 206 -6.58 -21.47 -9.32
CA TYR A 206 -6.99 -20.35 -8.46
C TYR A 206 -5.94 -19.24 -8.39
N ILE A 207 -4.65 -19.56 -8.57
CA ILE A 207 -3.61 -18.54 -8.75
C ILE A 207 -3.82 -17.80 -10.08
N TRP A 208 -4.16 -18.52 -11.15
CA TRP A 208 -4.44 -17.90 -12.44
C TRP A 208 -5.73 -17.06 -12.42
N ARG A 209 -6.78 -17.51 -11.71
CA ARG A 209 -8.00 -16.73 -11.43
C ARG A 209 -7.66 -15.44 -10.67
N TYR A 210 -6.85 -15.55 -9.62
CA TYR A 210 -6.37 -14.42 -8.83
C TYR A 210 -5.59 -13.41 -9.67
N LEU A 211 -4.65 -13.88 -10.51
CA LEU A 211 -3.90 -13.01 -11.42
C LEU A 211 -4.78 -12.34 -12.47
N LYS A 212 -5.79 -13.03 -13.01
CA LYS A 212 -6.77 -12.45 -13.94
C LYS A 212 -7.44 -11.23 -13.30
N TYR A 213 -8.00 -11.38 -12.10
CA TYR A 213 -8.64 -10.26 -11.40
C TYR A 213 -7.63 -9.16 -11.04
N ALA A 214 -6.41 -9.53 -10.65
CA ALA A 214 -5.38 -8.55 -10.33
C ALA A 214 -4.99 -7.68 -11.54
N TYR A 215 -4.89 -8.25 -12.75
CA TYR A 215 -4.60 -7.49 -13.96
C TYR A 215 -5.75 -6.56 -14.40
N GLU A 216 -6.93 -6.69 -13.81
CA GLU A 216 -8.04 -5.75 -13.99
C GLU A 216 -7.95 -4.55 -13.03
N GLN A 217 -7.18 -4.66 -11.92
CA GLN A 217 -7.05 -3.60 -10.90
C GLN A 217 -6.07 -2.50 -11.29
N ASP A 218 -6.51 -1.23 -11.22
CA ASP A 218 -5.69 -0.08 -11.60
C ASP A 218 -4.52 0.16 -10.63
N ALA A 219 -4.72 -0.02 -9.32
CA ALA A 219 -3.66 0.05 -8.32
C ALA A 219 -2.51 -0.92 -8.62
N PHE A 220 -2.78 -2.11 -9.17
CA PHE A 220 -1.73 -3.05 -9.58
C PHE A 220 -1.14 -2.68 -10.94
N LYS A 221 -1.98 -2.48 -11.97
CA LYS A 221 -1.54 -2.13 -13.32
C LYS A 221 -0.63 -0.90 -13.37
N SER A 222 -1.04 0.18 -12.71
CA SER A 222 -0.35 1.47 -12.76
C SER A 222 1.00 1.45 -12.03
N THR A 223 1.17 0.56 -11.04
CA THR A 223 2.37 0.47 -10.20
C THR A 223 3.37 -0.59 -10.64
N MET A 224 3.01 -1.46 -11.60
CA MET A 224 3.92 -2.51 -12.10
C MET A 224 5.13 -1.96 -12.87
N PRO A 225 6.37 -2.38 -12.55
CA PRO A 225 7.54 -2.07 -13.37
C PRO A 225 7.46 -2.76 -14.74
N SER A 226 8.33 -2.35 -15.67
CA SER A 226 8.49 -3.06 -16.94
C SER A 226 9.05 -4.47 -16.72
N ASP A 227 8.74 -5.39 -17.64
CA ASP A 227 9.34 -6.73 -17.62
C ASP A 227 10.88 -6.66 -17.67
N GLN A 228 11.41 -5.70 -18.43
CA GLN A 228 12.84 -5.48 -18.60
C GLN A 228 13.50 -5.06 -17.27
N ASP A 229 12.89 -4.15 -16.50
CA ASP A 229 13.39 -3.78 -15.17
C ASP A 229 13.39 -4.97 -14.21
N ILE A 230 12.33 -5.79 -14.22
CA ILE A 230 12.28 -7.01 -13.42
C ILE A 230 13.44 -7.93 -13.81
N ILE A 231 13.66 -8.18 -15.10
CA ILE A 231 14.75 -9.05 -15.58
C ILE A 231 16.11 -8.51 -15.11
N VAL A 232 16.39 -7.22 -15.29
CA VAL A 232 17.66 -6.59 -14.90
C VAL A 232 17.91 -6.71 -13.39
N ASN A 233 16.87 -6.58 -12.56
CA ASN A 233 16.99 -6.71 -11.11
C ASN A 233 17.45 -8.10 -10.62
N TYR A 234 17.35 -9.15 -11.45
CA TYR A 234 17.84 -10.48 -11.12
C TYR A 234 19.17 -10.86 -11.78
N GLU A 235 19.74 -10.05 -12.68
CA GLU A 235 20.98 -10.39 -13.42
C GLU A 235 22.14 -10.80 -12.49
N LYS A 236 22.27 -10.14 -11.34
CA LYS A 236 23.33 -10.43 -10.36
C LYS A 236 23.01 -11.59 -9.41
N LYS A 237 21.78 -12.09 -9.40
CA LYS A 237 21.28 -13.14 -8.48
C LYS A 237 21.18 -14.51 -9.13
N VAL A 238 21.18 -14.57 -10.45
CA VAL A 238 20.95 -15.79 -11.24
C VAL A 238 22.24 -16.59 -11.43
N SER A 239 22.11 -17.92 -11.49
CA SER A 239 23.21 -18.83 -11.84
C SER A 239 23.32 -18.99 -13.36
N GLY A 240 23.70 -17.92 -14.06
CA GLY A 240 23.91 -17.93 -15.51
C GLY A 240 23.02 -16.96 -16.30
N PRO A 241 23.30 -16.77 -17.61
CA PRO A 241 22.57 -15.81 -18.44
C PRO A 241 21.11 -16.24 -18.70
N PRO A 242 20.23 -15.32 -19.11
CA PRO A 242 18.86 -15.65 -19.53
C PRO A 242 18.83 -16.75 -20.59
N LYS A 243 17.83 -17.66 -20.51
CA LYS A 243 17.71 -18.79 -21.45
C LYS A 243 17.35 -18.34 -22.86
N LYS A 244 16.55 -17.27 -22.99
CA LYS A 244 16.27 -16.62 -24.28
C LYS A 244 17.21 -15.43 -24.44
N ARG A 245 18.11 -15.50 -25.44
CA ARG A 245 18.94 -14.38 -25.87
C ARG A 245 18.09 -13.41 -26.71
N GLY A 246 17.38 -12.50 -26.05
CA GLY A 246 16.83 -11.30 -26.67
C GLY A 246 17.91 -10.24 -26.91
N ALA A 247 17.50 -9.04 -27.33
CA ALA A 247 18.40 -7.89 -27.26
C ALA A 247 18.72 -7.59 -25.79
N LYS A 248 19.73 -6.76 -25.51
CA LYS A 248 19.95 -6.33 -24.12
C LYS A 248 18.66 -5.68 -23.61
N PRO A 249 18.14 -6.02 -22.42
CA PRO A 249 16.90 -5.43 -21.90
C PRO A 249 16.90 -3.90 -21.93
N THR A 250 18.08 -3.28 -21.81
CA THR A 250 18.28 -1.83 -21.89
C THR A 250 18.02 -1.20 -23.27
N LEU A 251 17.85 -2.00 -24.32
CA LEU A 251 17.60 -1.55 -25.70
C LEU A 251 16.21 -1.98 -26.20
N GLU A 252 15.45 -2.71 -25.38
CA GLU A 252 14.12 -3.19 -25.74
C GLU A 252 13.03 -2.19 -25.33
N LYS A 253 11.92 -2.17 -26.09
CA LYS A 253 10.73 -1.43 -25.69
C LYS A 253 10.15 -2.07 -24.43
N PHE A 254 9.70 -1.26 -23.48
CA PHE A 254 9.04 -1.77 -22.28
C PHE A 254 7.79 -2.59 -22.61
N THR A 255 7.74 -3.78 -22.01
CA THR A 255 6.61 -4.70 -22.06
C THR A 255 6.09 -4.98 -20.66
N TYR A 256 4.86 -5.49 -20.58
CA TYR A 256 4.19 -5.81 -19.32
C TYR A 256 3.44 -7.14 -19.48
N THR A 257 3.96 -8.19 -18.84
CA THR A 257 3.37 -9.52 -18.88
C THR A 257 2.09 -9.56 -18.05
N MET A 258 0.93 -9.63 -18.71
CA MET A 258 -0.40 -9.71 -18.06
C MET A 258 -1.31 -10.79 -18.68
N ASP A 259 -0.77 -11.61 -19.58
CA ASP A 259 -1.52 -12.68 -20.23
C ASP A 259 -1.88 -13.78 -19.23
N ILE A 260 -3.04 -14.40 -19.44
CA ILE A 260 -3.47 -15.62 -18.76
C ILE A 260 -3.53 -16.73 -19.81
N PRO A 261 -3.06 -17.96 -19.54
CA PRO A 261 -3.14 -19.05 -20.50
C PRO A 261 -4.59 -19.27 -20.99
N GLU A 262 -4.77 -19.31 -22.30
CA GLU A 262 -6.08 -19.36 -22.97
C GLU A 262 -6.96 -20.54 -22.54
N ASP A 263 -6.35 -21.71 -22.30
CA ASP A 263 -7.02 -22.89 -21.77
C ASP A 263 -7.55 -22.67 -20.34
N ILE A 264 -6.83 -21.89 -19.53
CA ILE A 264 -7.25 -21.54 -18.18
C ILE A 264 -8.34 -20.46 -18.20
N LEU A 265 -8.25 -19.49 -19.11
CA LEU A 265 -9.31 -18.49 -19.29
C LEU A 265 -10.67 -19.14 -19.59
N ARG A 266 -10.69 -20.17 -20.44
CA ARG A 266 -11.90 -20.93 -20.74
C ARG A 266 -12.45 -21.67 -19.52
N LEU A 267 -11.57 -22.26 -18.71
CA LEU A 267 -11.97 -22.94 -17.49
C LEU A 267 -12.60 -21.96 -16.49
N ILE A 268 -11.96 -20.81 -16.26
CA ILE A 268 -12.47 -19.76 -15.36
C ILE A 268 -13.79 -19.17 -15.89
N GLY A 269 -13.91 -18.94 -17.20
CA GLY A 269 -15.14 -18.40 -17.80
C GLY A 269 -16.31 -19.40 -17.82
N SER A 270 -16.03 -20.70 -17.83
CA SER A 270 -17.06 -21.74 -17.79
C SER A 270 -17.63 -22.00 -16.39
N SER A 271 -16.98 -21.48 -15.34
CA SER A 271 -17.39 -21.63 -13.94
C SER A 271 -18.09 -20.38 -13.40
N SER A 272 -18.87 -19.68 -14.23
CA SER A 272 -19.46 -18.38 -13.89
C SER A 272 -20.26 -18.41 -12.58
N ASP A 273 -19.65 -17.87 -11.51
CA ASP A 273 -20.30 -17.25 -10.34
C ASP A 273 -20.92 -15.90 -10.73
N GLU A 274 -21.71 -15.87 -11.80
CA GLU A 274 -22.66 -14.77 -11.98
C GLU A 274 -23.93 -15.13 -11.20
N PRO A 275 -24.41 -14.28 -10.27
CA PRO A 275 -25.74 -14.47 -9.73
C PRO A 275 -26.75 -14.47 -10.90
N PRO A 276 -27.80 -15.31 -10.87
CA PRO A 276 -28.78 -15.33 -11.94
C PRO A 276 -29.36 -13.93 -12.08
N VAL A 277 -29.17 -13.32 -13.24
CA VAL A 277 -30.01 -12.20 -13.66
C VAL A 277 -31.42 -12.78 -13.73
N GLU A 278 -32.32 -12.34 -12.85
CA GLU A 278 -33.75 -12.63 -13.03
C GLU A 278 -34.15 -12.04 -14.38
N GLU A 279 -34.26 -12.90 -15.39
CA GLU A 279 -34.94 -12.57 -16.64
C GLU A 279 -36.39 -12.24 -16.28
N VAL A 280 -36.69 -10.95 -16.18
CA VAL A 280 -38.07 -10.49 -16.25
C VAL A 280 -38.56 -10.87 -17.64
N GLN A 281 -39.37 -11.92 -17.71
CA GLN A 281 -40.08 -12.31 -18.92
C GLN A 281 -41.01 -11.14 -19.32
N GLU A 282 -40.59 -10.37 -20.31
CA GLU A 282 -41.48 -9.49 -21.07
C GLU A 282 -42.48 -10.37 -21.81
N ASN A 283 -43.63 -10.59 -21.18
CA ASN A 283 -44.80 -11.16 -21.84
C ASN A 283 -45.43 -10.06 -22.70
N ASP A 284 -45.04 -10.05 -23.97
CA ASP A 284 -45.63 -9.23 -25.02
C ASP A 284 -47.05 -9.73 -25.30
N SER A 285 -48.05 -9.00 -24.80
CA SER A 285 -49.45 -9.17 -25.17
C SER A 285 -50.14 -7.81 -25.15
N ALA A 286 -50.07 -7.15 -26.31
CA ALA A 286 -50.72 -5.89 -26.59
C ALA A 286 -52.24 -5.95 -26.33
N SER A 287 -52.75 -4.92 -25.66
CA SER A 287 -54.13 -4.47 -25.76
C SER A 287 -54.16 -2.93 -25.69
N PRO A 288 -55.05 -2.24 -26.43
CA PRO A 288 -54.89 -0.82 -26.74
C PRO A 288 -55.23 0.07 -25.54
N LEU A 289 -54.45 1.12 -25.35
CA LEU A 289 -54.69 2.21 -24.39
C LEU A 289 -56.00 2.96 -24.71
N PRO A 290 -56.81 3.31 -23.70
CA PRO A 290 -57.87 4.31 -23.87
C PRO A 290 -57.30 5.73 -23.85
N ASP A 291 -57.91 6.62 -24.66
CA ASP A 291 -57.56 8.04 -24.79
C ASP A 291 -57.65 8.81 -23.45
N PRO A 292 -56.81 9.85 -23.25
CA PRO A 292 -56.83 10.64 -22.01
C PRO A 292 -58.02 11.63 -22.00
N GLU A 293 -58.81 11.60 -20.92
CA GLU A 293 -59.79 12.64 -20.61
C GLU A 293 -59.11 13.90 -20.02
N PRO A 294 -59.65 15.11 -20.30
CA PRO A 294 -59.07 16.37 -19.87
C PRO A 294 -59.40 16.65 -18.39
N VAL A 295 -58.37 16.92 -17.58
CA VAL A 295 -58.55 17.34 -16.18
C VAL A 295 -58.65 18.87 -16.11
N TYR A 296 -59.77 19.31 -15.55
CA TYR A 296 -60.19 20.68 -15.28
C TYR A 296 -59.45 21.22 -14.03
N GLU A 297 -58.91 22.44 -14.10
CA GLU A 297 -58.39 23.16 -12.93
C GLU A 297 -59.55 23.71 -12.08
N PRO A 298 -59.55 23.57 -10.74
CA PRO A 298 -60.41 24.35 -9.88
C PRO A 298 -59.66 25.52 -9.21
N ASP A 299 -60.41 26.61 -9.10
CA ASP A 299 -60.05 27.95 -8.66
C ASP A 299 -59.49 28.08 -7.23
N THR A 300 -58.73 29.16 -7.07
CA THR A 300 -58.22 29.78 -5.84
C THR A 300 -59.29 30.11 -4.81
N GLU A 301 -59.08 29.71 -3.56
CA GLU A 301 -59.59 30.41 -2.36
C GLU A 301 -58.44 30.72 -1.39
N GLN A 302 -58.39 31.98 -0.96
CA GLN A 302 -57.42 32.54 -0.02
C GLN A 302 -57.82 32.21 1.42
N GLU A 303 -56.92 31.62 2.21
CA GLU A 303 -57.03 31.65 3.67
C GLU A 303 -55.82 32.35 4.31
N ASN A 304 -56.13 33.40 5.06
CA ASN A 304 -55.24 34.21 5.89
C ASN A 304 -54.64 33.39 7.04
N PHE A 305 -53.32 33.37 7.16
CA PHE A 305 -52.62 32.96 8.38
C PHE A 305 -52.17 34.20 9.18
N PRO A 306 -52.43 34.28 10.50
CA PRO A 306 -52.07 35.44 11.32
C PRO A 306 -50.56 35.47 11.69
N GLU A 307 -50.02 36.68 11.75
CA GLU A 307 -48.64 37.05 12.12
C GLU A 307 -48.25 36.66 13.57
N PRO A 308 -46.94 36.44 13.84
CA PRO A 308 -46.44 36.17 15.19
C PRO A 308 -46.34 37.45 16.04
N PRO A 309 -46.63 37.41 17.35
CA PRO A 309 -46.55 38.60 18.20
C PRO A 309 -45.12 38.94 18.61
N SER A 310 -44.90 40.26 18.68
CA SER A 310 -43.70 41.02 19.03
C SER A 310 -43.33 40.99 20.53
N GLU A 311 -42.04 41.17 20.80
CA GLU A 311 -41.39 41.36 22.10
C GLU A 311 -41.90 42.58 22.88
N GLU A 312 -41.85 42.52 24.22
CA GLU A 312 -41.59 43.66 25.11
C GLU A 312 -41.14 43.17 26.52
N PRO A 313 -40.48 44.03 27.33
CA PRO A 313 -39.32 43.66 28.16
C PRO A 313 -39.63 43.52 29.66
N GLY A 314 -38.75 42.85 30.42
CA GLY A 314 -38.71 43.02 31.87
C GLY A 314 -37.91 42.02 32.70
N LEU A 315 -36.93 42.57 33.42
CA LEU A 315 -36.48 42.25 34.79
C LEU A 315 -35.37 41.19 35.00
N GLU A 316 -34.19 41.71 35.31
CA GLU A 316 -33.07 41.01 35.98
C GLU A 316 -33.42 40.58 37.41
N PRO A 317 -32.67 39.60 37.94
CA PRO A 317 -32.09 39.79 39.27
C PRO A 317 -30.60 39.38 39.36
N ASP A 318 -29.77 40.40 39.64
CA ASP A 318 -28.79 40.54 40.74
C ASP A 318 -28.22 39.27 41.47
N TYR A 319 -26.88 39.20 41.39
CA TYR A 319 -25.79 38.61 42.19
C TYR A 319 -25.96 37.38 43.12
N GLY A 320 -24.97 36.48 42.98
CA GLY A 320 -24.51 35.56 44.03
C GLY A 320 -23.20 34.87 43.67
N ALA A 321 -22.08 35.40 44.17
CA ALA A 321 -20.74 34.82 44.07
C ALA A 321 -20.56 33.59 45.01
N ALA A 322 -19.80 32.59 44.58
CA ALA A 322 -19.11 31.61 45.43
C ALA A 322 -18.01 30.94 44.59
N GLU A 323 -16.75 31.36 44.77
CA GLU A 323 -15.72 30.66 45.56
C GLU A 323 -15.09 29.46 44.84
N GLU A 324 -13.85 29.68 44.38
CA GLU A 324 -12.86 28.65 44.07
C GLU A 324 -12.49 27.86 45.34
N PRO A 325 -12.05 26.60 45.19
CA PRO A 325 -11.04 26.07 46.08
C PRO A 325 -9.75 25.80 45.32
N GLU A 326 -8.70 26.54 45.71
CA GLU A 326 -7.34 26.04 45.68
C GLU A 326 -7.26 24.72 46.46
N THR A 327 -6.45 23.77 45.99
CA THR A 327 -5.37 23.17 46.79
C THR A 327 -4.69 22.03 46.03
N GLY A 328 -3.36 21.98 46.16
CA GLY A 328 -2.67 20.70 46.28
C GLY A 328 -1.70 20.36 45.17
N GLY A 329 -0.61 21.13 45.06
CA GLY A 329 0.61 20.63 44.43
C GLY A 329 1.18 19.42 45.18
N LYS A 330 1.61 18.41 44.41
CA LYS A 330 2.63 17.46 44.83
C LYS A 330 3.62 17.29 43.68
N GLU A 331 4.81 17.82 43.91
CA GLU A 331 6.04 17.53 43.18
C GLU A 331 6.25 16.01 43.11
N VAL A 332 6.48 15.49 41.91
CA VAL A 332 7.11 14.19 41.71
C VAL A 332 8.48 14.49 41.15
N GLN A 333 9.49 14.11 41.93
CA GLN A 333 10.91 14.21 41.58
C GLN A 333 11.21 13.28 40.41
N GLU A 334 11.75 13.84 39.32
CA GLU A 334 12.40 13.10 38.25
C GLU A 334 13.77 12.61 38.76
N GLU A 335 13.99 11.29 38.80
CA GLU A 335 15.32 10.72 38.94
C GLU A 335 15.98 10.62 37.55
N GLU A 336 17.06 11.38 37.36
CA GLU A 336 17.98 11.25 36.22
C GLU A 336 18.74 9.91 36.28
N PRO A 337 18.95 9.21 35.13
CA PRO A 337 19.86 8.07 35.08
C PRO A 337 21.33 8.54 35.02
N PRO A 338 22.27 7.81 35.66
CA PRO A 338 23.66 8.24 35.76
C PRO A 338 24.45 8.06 34.46
N SER A 339 25.22 9.09 34.12
CA SER A 339 26.23 9.14 33.06
C SER A 339 27.39 8.14 33.31
N PRO A 340 27.91 7.45 32.28
CA PRO A 340 29.13 6.67 32.42
C PRO A 340 30.39 7.55 32.34
N SER A 341 31.24 7.35 33.35
CA SER A 341 32.50 8.02 33.61
C SER A 341 33.56 7.77 32.52
N VAL A 342 34.23 8.85 32.14
CA VAL A 342 35.48 8.86 31.38
C VAL A 342 36.64 8.50 32.32
N THR A 343 37.43 7.49 31.96
CA THR A 343 38.78 7.31 32.52
C THR A 343 39.79 7.40 31.39
N SER A 344 40.50 8.52 31.39
CA SER A 344 41.78 8.75 30.74
C SER A 344 42.90 8.10 31.55
N GLU A 345 43.78 7.33 30.91
CA GLU A 345 45.16 7.17 31.37
C GLU A 345 46.12 7.42 30.21
N GLU A 346 47.13 8.21 30.52
CA GLU A 346 48.14 8.83 29.68
C GLU A 346 49.47 8.06 29.80
N ASN A 347 50.21 8.05 28.69
CA ASN A 347 51.68 8.06 28.55
C ASN A 347 52.59 6.89 28.95
N GLY A 348 53.50 6.60 28.02
CA GLY A 348 54.76 5.88 28.20
C GLY A 348 55.63 5.93 26.94
N GLU A 349 56.51 6.94 26.89
CA GLU A 349 57.70 7.20 26.04
C GLU A 349 58.48 5.94 25.59
N LEU A 350 58.97 5.78 24.34
CA LEU A 350 60.07 6.45 23.61
C LEU A 350 61.25 5.48 23.45
N GLU A 351 61.62 5.08 22.23
CA GLU A 351 63.04 4.91 21.85
C GLU A 351 63.24 4.79 20.33
N THR A 352 64.14 5.64 19.87
CA THR A 352 64.73 5.74 18.53
C THR A 352 65.85 4.74 18.33
N THR A 353 66.01 4.18 17.13
CA THR A 353 67.27 3.77 16.43
C THR A 353 66.84 2.90 15.23
N GLY A 354 67.40 2.90 14.02
CA GLY A 354 68.46 3.58 13.31
C GLY A 354 68.52 2.90 11.91
N GLU A 355 68.79 3.67 10.86
CA GLU A 355 69.17 3.19 9.51
C GLU A 355 70.49 2.36 9.54
N PRO A 356 71.09 1.87 8.41
CA PRO A 356 70.71 1.92 6.99
C PRO A 356 70.87 0.60 6.20
N GLU A 357 70.50 0.71 4.92
CA GLU A 357 70.86 -0.07 3.74
C GLU A 357 72.31 -0.58 3.68
N THR A 358 72.50 -1.78 3.10
CA THR A 358 73.67 -2.12 2.26
C THR A 358 73.28 -3.06 1.11
N THR A 359 73.30 -2.50 -0.10
CA THR A 359 73.94 -2.97 -1.35
C THR A 359 74.03 -4.47 -1.69
N GLY A 360 73.61 -4.79 -2.93
CA GLY A 360 74.51 -5.39 -3.94
C GLY A 360 74.12 -6.74 -4.53
N GLU A 361 73.60 -6.74 -5.77
CA GLU A 361 74.25 -7.30 -6.98
C GLU A 361 73.61 -6.72 -8.25
#